data_AF-A0A3Q1FC47-F1
#
_entry.id   AF-A0A3Q1FC47-F1
#
_cell.length_a   1.000
_cell.length_b   1.000
_cell.length_c   1.000
_cell.angle_alpha   90.00
_cell.angle_beta   90.00
_cell.angle_gamma   90.00
#
_symmetry.space_group_name_H-M   'P 1'
#
loop_
_entity.id
_entity.type
_entity.pdbx_description
1 polymer ?
#
loop_
_entity_poly.entity_id
_entity_poly.type
_entity_poly.pdbx_seq_one_letter_code
_entity_poly.pdbx_strand_id
1 'polypeptide(L)'
;MFLAPTPSSPPRLTSLQREQYQLGEALQVLGGGPLQLSCLHTSSSLESKSWERRNLKVYPPQLPDEPRRPAEIHHSRRQIKYSKDKLWYLAKMIRGMSIDEAIAQLEFNDKKGAKIMKEVLLEAQEMAVKNHNVEYKSNLYVAESYSGKGKYLKRIRYHGRGMFGIMDKVYCHYFVKLVEGSPPRKEESTSLDQAKEYVQSLKSRTIIHSL
;
A
#
# COMPACT_ATOMS: atom_id res chain seq x y z
N MET A 1 18.55 -32.25 -18.05
CA MET A 1 17.78 -31.09 -17.59
C MET A 1 17.05 -30.52 -18.79
N PHE A 2 15.72 -30.64 -18.84
CA PHE A 2 14.89 -30.12 -19.92
C PHE A 2 14.72 -28.60 -19.76
N LEU A 3 15.04 -27.85 -20.81
CA LEU A 3 14.80 -26.41 -20.92
C LEU A 3 13.30 -26.16 -21.16
N ALA A 4 12.71 -25.21 -20.45
CA ALA A 4 11.33 -24.77 -20.68
C ALA A 4 11.22 -23.94 -21.97
N PRO A 5 10.15 -24.08 -22.78
CA PRO A 5 9.94 -23.26 -23.96
C PRO A 5 9.39 -21.87 -23.60
N THR A 6 9.85 -20.85 -24.34
CA THR A 6 9.40 -19.46 -24.26
C THR A 6 7.96 -19.29 -24.80
N PRO A 7 7.20 -18.28 -24.33
CA PRO A 7 5.83 -18.05 -24.81
C PRO A 7 5.82 -17.51 -26.25
N SER A 8 5.08 -18.21 -27.12
CA SER A 8 4.80 -17.81 -28.49
C SER A 8 3.94 -16.55 -28.56
N SER A 9 4.21 -15.70 -29.54
CA SER A 9 3.40 -14.52 -29.87
C SER A 9 2.02 -14.93 -30.41
N PRO A 10 0.95 -14.14 -30.16
CA PRO A 10 -0.38 -14.48 -30.64
C PRO A 10 -0.50 -14.35 -32.16
N PRO A 11 -1.27 -15.22 -32.84
CA PRO A 11 -1.42 -15.19 -34.29
C PRO A 11 -2.25 -13.99 -34.76
N ARG A 12 -1.90 -13.45 -35.94
CA ARG A 12 -2.66 -12.37 -36.60
C ARG A 12 -4.01 -12.91 -37.10
N LEU A 13 -5.10 -12.27 -36.68
CA LEU A 13 -6.46 -12.59 -37.12
C LEU A 13 -6.66 -12.31 -38.61
N THR A 14 -7.40 -13.17 -39.29
CA THR A 14 -7.70 -13.06 -40.72
C THR A 14 -8.84 -12.06 -40.99
N SER A 15 -8.95 -11.59 -42.23
CA SER A 15 -9.95 -10.59 -42.66
C SER A 15 -11.40 -10.97 -42.33
N LEU A 16 -11.72 -12.27 -42.33
CA LEU A 16 -13.05 -12.80 -42.01
C LEU A 16 -13.41 -12.70 -40.51
N GLN A 17 -12.42 -12.58 -39.61
CA GLN A 17 -12.65 -12.37 -38.18
C GLN A 17 -12.89 -10.89 -37.83
N ARG A 18 -12.67 -9.95 -38.75
CA ARG A 18 -13.01 -8.53 -38.59
C ARG A 18 -14.47 -8.23 -38.94
N GLU A 19 -15.08 -8.99 -39.84
CA GLU A 19 -16.47 -8.75 -40.29
C GLU A 19 -17.53 -9.13 -39.25
N GLN A 20 -17.22 -10.06 -38.32
CA GLN A 20 -18.15 -10.43 -37.26
C GLN A 20 -18.30 -9.36 -36.14
N TYR A 21 -17.46 -8.32 -36.12
CA TYR A 21 -17.53 -7.24 -35.12
C TYR A 21 -18.25 -5.96 -35.61
N GLN A 22 -18.80 -5.94 -36.83
CA GLN A 22 -19.48 -4.75 -37.38
C GLN A 22 -21.02 -4.82 -37.41
N LEU A 23 -21.65 -5.89 -36.92
CA LEU A 23 -23.12 -6.00 -36.87
C LEU A 23 -23.64 -5.92 -35.43
N GLY A 24 -23.52 -4.74 -34.82
CA GLY A 24 -24.03 -4.47 -33.47
C GLY A 24 -24.31 -2.99 -33.17
N GLU A 25 -24.33 -2.12 -34.18
CA GLU A 25 -24.70 -0.71 -34.01
C GLU A 25 -25.70 -0.33 -35.11
N ALA A 26 -26.97 -0.23 -34.75
CA ALA A 26 -27.94 0.76 -35.25
C ALA A 26 -29.39 0.28 -35.03
N LEU A 27 -30.05 0.79 -33.99
CA LEU A 27 -31.45 1.20 -34.02
C LEU A 27 -31.83 1.84 -32.66
N GLN A 28 -32.00 3.16 -32.66
CA GLN A 28 -33.30 3.83 -32.43
C GLN A 28 -33.08 5.27 -31.94
N VAL A 29 -33.19 6.22 -32.86
CA VAL A 29 -33.47 7.63 -32.57
C VAL A 29 -34.97 7.83 -32.76
N LEU A 30 -35.65 8.42 -31.77
CA LEU A 30 -36.66 9.49 -31.88
C LEU A 30 -37.46 9.62 -30.57
N GLY A 31 -37.48 10.81 -29.96
CA GLY A 31 -38.46 11.19 -28.92
C GLY A 31 -37.90 12.11 -27.84
N GLY A 32 -38.13 13.43 -27.97
CA GLY A 32 -37.61 14.47 -27.07
C GLY A 32 -38.42 14.73 -25.80
N GLY A 33 -37.71 15.28 -24.81
CA GLY A 33 -38.23 16.01 -23.65
C GLY A 33 -37.05 16.64 -22.90
N PRO A 34 -37.14 17.88 -22.38
CA PRO A 34 -36.05 18.49 -21.63
C PRO A 34 -35.99 17.83 -20.25
N LEU A 35 -35.22 16.76 -20.14
CA LEU A 35 -34.89 16.22 -18.83
C LEU A 35 -34.02 17.24 -18.12
N GLN A 36 -34.60 17.80 -17.05
CA GLN A 36 -33.94 18.62 -16.05
C GLN A 36 -32.48 18.22 -15.93
N LEU A 37 -31.58 19.19 -16.10
CA LEU A 37 -30.23 19.10 -15.57
C LEU A 37 -30.36 19.05 -14.04
N SER A 38 -30.72 17.87 -13.51
CA SER A 38 -30.45 17.56 -12.13
C SER A 38 -28.93 17.63 -12.03
N CYS A 39 -28.45 18.71 -11.44
CA CYS A 39 -27.11 18.81 -10.90
C CYS A 39 -27.00 17.76 -9.78
N LEU A 40 -26.89 16.49 -10.21
CA LEU A 40 -26.31 15.43 -9.43
C LEU A 40 -24.89 15.90 -9.17
N HIS A 41 -24.74 16.62 -8.05
CA HIS A 41 -23.48 16.77 -7.39
C HIS A 41 -23.03 15.35 -7.11
N THR A 42 -22.23 14.78 -8.00
CA THR A 42 -21.48 13.55 -7.76
C THR A 42 -20.39 13.88 -6.75
N SER A 43 -20.78 14.25 -5.54
CA SER A 43 -20.00 13.92 -4.37
C SER A 43 -20.13 12.41 -4.17
N SER A 44 -19.59 11.62 -5.12
CA SER A 44 -19.23 10.27 -4.78
C SER A 44 -18.31 10.40 -3.58
N SER A 45 -18.74 9.86 -2.44
CA SER A 45 -17.90 9.82 -1.26
C SER A 45 -16.65 9.04 -1.66
N LEU A 46 -15.57 9.75 -1.97
CA LEU A 46 -14.24 9.18 -2.16
C LEU A 46 -13.69 8.72 -0.80
N GLU A 47 -14.48 8.00 -0.02
CA GLU A 47 -13.98 7.10 1.01
C GLU A 47 -13.65 5.76 0.35
N SER A 48 -12.66 5.76 -0.54
CA SER A 48 -11.97 4.52 -0.88
C SER A 48 -11.10 4.13 0.31
N LYS A 49 -11.73 3.54 1.34
CA LYS A 49 -11.10 2.83 2.48
C LYS A 49 -10.42 1.54 1.98
N SER A 50 -9.53 1.69 1.00
CA SER A 50 -8.82 0.60 0.32
C SER A 50 -7.93 -0.17 1.30
N TRP A 51 -7.42 0.51 2.34
CA TRP A 51 -6.57 -0.13 3.35
C TRP A 51 -7.36 -1.09 4.23
N GLU A 52 -8.49 -0.64 4.76
CA GLU A 52 -9.37 -1.41 5.63
C GLU A 52 -10.02 -2.58 4.88
N ARG A 53 -10.30 -2.42 3.58
CA ARG A 53 -10.81 -3.49 2.71
C ARG A 53 -9.84 -4.67 2.56
N ARG A 54 -8.54 -4.49 2.79
CA ARG A 54 -7.57 -5.60 2.69
C ARG A 54 -7.82 -6.69 3.72
N ASN A 55 -8.36 -6.33 4.89
CA ASN A 55 -8.73 -7.29 5.94
C ASN A 55 -9.93 -8.17 5.55
N LEU A 56 -10.73 -7.76 4.56
CA LEU A 56 -11.88 -8.53 4.07
C LEU A 56 -11.49 -9.57 3.02
N LYS A 57 -10.22 -9.64 2.62
CA LYS A 57 -9.74 -10.61 1.64
C LYS A 57 -9.70 -12.00 2.26
N VAL A 58 -10.58 -12.88 1.78
CA VAL A 58 -10.62 -14.30 2.18
C VAL A 58 -9.80 -15.12 1.19
N TYR A 59 -8.92 -15.97 1.71
CA TYR A 59 -8.10 -16.88 0.92
C TYR A 59 -8.73 -18.27 0.86
N PRO A 60 -8.46 -19.06 -0.20
CA PRO A 60 -8.86 -20.46 -0.24
C PRO A 60 -8.14 -21.28 0.84
N PRO A 61 -8.73 -22.43 1.25
CA PRO A 61 -8.12 -23.33 2.22
C PRO A 61 -6.78 -23.87 1.71
N GLN A 62 -5.81 -24.04 2.61
CA GLN A 62 -4.48 -24.56 2.28
C GLN A 62 -4.49 -26.09 2.17
N LEU A 63 -3.62 -26.62 1.30
CA LEU A 63 -3.33 -28.04 1.26
C LEU A 63 -2.37 -28.44 2.40
N PRO A 64 -2.34 -29.71 2.82
CA PRO A 64 -1.45 -30.16 3.91
C PRO A 64 0.04 -29.95 3.65
N ASP A 65 0.47 -30.02 2.38
CA ASP A 65 1.88 -29.91 1.97
C ASP A 65 2.34 -28.45 1.80
N GLU A 66 1.44 -27.48 1.88
CA GLU A 66 1.78 -26.07 1.76
C GLU A 66 2.31 -25.49 3.08
N PRO A 67 3.29 -24.57 3.03
CA PRO A 67 3.73 -23.87 4.24
C PRO A 67 2.60 -23.04 4.84
N ARG A 68 2.62 -22.89 6.17
CA ARG A 68 1.67 -22.04 6.91
C ARG A 68 1.74 -20.61 6.38
N ARG A 69 0.60 -20.08 5.93
CA ARG A 69 0.48 -18.67 5.53
C ARG A 69 0.48 -17.77 6.78
N PRO A 70 1.35 -16.75 6.87
CA PRO A 70 1.31 -15.81 7.98
C PRO A 70 0.05 -14.92 7.89
N ALA A 71 -0.57 -14.61 9.02
CA ALA A 71 -1.67 -13.66 9.06
C ALA A 71 -1.18 -12.23 8.73
N GLU A 72 -1.92 -11.53 7.88
CA GLU A 72 -1.69 -10.12 7.56
C GLU A 72 -2.82 -9.28 8.15
N ILE A 73 -2.46 -8.22 8.90
CA ILE A 73 -3.43 -7.33 9.54
C ILE A 73 -3.16 -5.90 9.07
N HIS A 74 -4.14 -5.28 8.44
CA HIS A 74 -4.07 -3.89 8.02
C HIS A 74 -4.88 -3.01 8.97
N HIS A 75 -4.25 -1.99 9.56
CA HIS A 75 -4.95 -0.99 10.36
C HIS A 75 -4.54 0.42 9.97
N SER A 76 -5.43 1.39 10.13
CA SER A 76 -5.10 2.79 9.86
C SER A 76 -5.94 3.76 10.68
N ARG A 77 -5.39 4.94 10.92
CA ARG A 77 -6.10 6.05 11.56
C ARG A 77 -6.10 7.26 10.64
N ARG A 78 -7.30 7.83 10.46
CA ARG A 78 -7.58 8.90 9.49
C ARG A 78 -7.68 10.26 10.19
N GLN A 79 -7.55 11.32 9.38
CA GLN A 79 -7.64 12.74 9.75
C GLN A 79 -6.89 13.14 11.03
N ILE A 80 -5.64 12.68 11.17
CA ILE A 80 -4.79 13.02 12.30
C ILE A 80 -4.31 14.47 12.15
N LYS A 81 -4.46 15.29 13.19
CA LYS A 81 -3.92 16.65 13.22
C LYS A 81 -2.41 16.64 13.48
N TYR A 82 -1.65 16.34 12.43
CA TYR A 82 -0.19 16.32 12.45
C TYR A 82 0.39 16.47 11.02
N SER A 83 1.70 16.72 10.92
CA SER A 83 2.38 16.74 9.62
C SER A 83 2.70 15.33 9.16
N LYS A 84 2.47 15.03 7.87
CA LYS A 84 2.80 13.74 7.28
C LYS A 84 4.30 13.43 7.37
N ASP A 85 5.17 14.41 7.14
CA ASP A 85 6.62 14.16 7.03
C ASP A 85 7.23 13.86 8.40
N LYS A 86 6.76 14.56 9.44
CA LYS A 86 7.13 14.27 10.83
C LYS A 86 6.66 12.88 11.26
N LEU A 87 5.48 12.46 10.81
CA LEU A 87 4.95 11.13 11.08
C LEU A 87 5.68 10.05 10.29
N TRP A 88 6.13 10.36 9.07
CA TRP A 88 6.91 9.45 8.24
C TRP A 88 8.22 9.03 8.92
N TYR A 89 8.94 9.96 9.58
CA TYR A 89 10.14 9.61 10.34
C TYR A 89 9.86 8.59 11.45
N LEU A 90 8.75 8.76 12.19
CA LEU A 90 8.33 7.81 13.21
C LEU A 90 7.93 6.47 12.59
N ALA A 91 7.17 6.49 11.50
CA ALA A 91 6.79 5.27 10.78
C ALA A 91 8.02 4.51 10.28
N LYS A 92 8.99 5.21 9.70
CA LYS A 92 10.23 4.63 9.19
C LYS A 92 11.07 4.01 10.32
N MET A 93 11.08 4.64 11.49
CA MET A 93 11.80 4.15 12.68
C MET A 93 11.28 2.78 13.12
N ILE A 94 9.97 2.61 13.26
CA ILE A 94 9.38 1.34 13.74
C ILE A 94 9.27 0.25 12.67
N ARG A 95 9.64 0.55 11.41
CA ARG A 95 9.49 -0.40 10.31
C ARG A 95 10.48 -1.55 10.46
N GLY A 96 9.97 -2.78 10.49
CA GLY A 96 10.76 -4.00 10.65
C GLY A 96 11.12 -4.34 12.09
N MET A 97 10.64 -3.57 13.08
CA MET A 97 10.75 -3.93 14.50
C MET A 97 9.65 -4.92 14.89
N SER A 98 9.88 -5.67 15.97
CA SER A 98 8.80 -6.41 16.64
C SER A 98 7.78 -5.44 17.24
N ILE A 99 6.55 -5.89 17.46
CA ILE A 99 5.48 -5.02 17.95
C ILE A 99 5.78 -4.46 19.34
N ASP A 100 6.36 -5.29 20.21
CA ASP A 100 6.69 -4.92 21.60
C ASP A 100 7.83 -3.89 21.63
N GLU A 101 8.87 -4.09 20.81
CA GLU A 101 9.94 -3.10 20.63
C GLU A 101 9.39 -1.77 20.10
N ALA A 102 8.51 -1.82 19.10
CA ALA A 102 7.90 -0.61 18.53
C ALA A 102 7.08 0.16 19.58
N ILE A 103 6.30 -0.53 20.41
CA ILE A 103 5.53 0.08 21.49
C ILE A 103 6.45 0.73 22.53
N ALA A 104 7.51 0.02 22.95
CA ALA A 104 8.50 0.54 23.88
C ALA A 104 9.21 1.79 23.34
N GLN A 105 9.63 1.79 22.08
CA GLN A 105 10.26 2.95 21.44
C GLN A 105 9.31 4.15 21.32
N LEU A 106 8.02 3.92 21.06
CA LEU A 106 7.03 4.99 20.95
C LEU A 106 6.61 5.56 22.32
N GLU A 107 6.71 4.77 23.38
CA GLU A 107 6.39 5.20 24.75
C GLU A 107 7.34 6.28 25.27
N PHE A 108 8.64 6.13 25.00
CA PHE A 108 9.66 7.10 25.43
C PHE A 108 9.92 8.21 24.40
N ASN A 109 9.13 8.29 23.33
CA ASN A 109 9.29 9.32 22.32
C ASN A 109 8.40 10.54 22.61
N ASP A 110 9.01 11.70 22.83
CA ASP A 110 8.32 12.94 23.21
C ASP A 110 7.38 13.50 22.13
N LYS A 111 7.46 12.99 20.89
CA LYS A 111 6.66 13.52 19.78
C LYS A 111 5.19 13.17 19.97
N LYS A 112 4.31 14.18 19.75
CA LYS A 112 2.85 13.97 19.70
C LYS A 112 2.41 12.80 18.81
N GLY A 113 3.08 12.61 17.67
CA GLY A 113 2.78 11.51 16.75
C GLY A 113 3.00 10.12 17.35
N ALA A 114 3.93 9.98 18.31
CA ALA A 114 4.26 8.71 18.92
C ALA A 114 3.11 8.15 19.77
N LYS A 115 2.47 9.01 20.58
CA LYS A 115 1.27 8.65 21.35
C LYS A 115 0.15 8.10 20.45
N ILE A 116 -0.10 8.78 19.35
CA ILE A 116 -1.13 8.37 18.37
C ILE A 116 -0.77 7.03 17.71
N MET A 117 0.50 6.82 17.36
CA MET A 117 0.97 5.57 16.77
C MET A 117 0.91 4.40 17.77
N LYS A 118 1.23 4.64 19.05
CA LYS A 118 1.10 3.65 20.13
C LYS A 118 -0.33 3.16 20.25
N GLU A 119 -1.30 4.08 20.29
CA GLU A 119 -2.74 3.74 20.30
C GLU A 119 -3.12 2.89 19.08
N VAL A 120 -2.67 3.27 17.88
CA VAL A 120 -2.98 2.50 16.65
C VAL A 120 -2.35 1.10 16.67
N LEU A 121 -1.14 0.93 17.19
CA LEU A 121 -0.50 -0.39 17.29
C LEU A 121 -1.24 -1.29 18.30
N LEU A 122 -1.66 -0.74 19.44
CA LEU A 122 -2.43 -1.48 20.44
C LEU A 122 -3.79 -1.93 19.89
N GLU A 123 -4.52 -1.03 19.21
CA GLU A 123 -5.76 -1.37 18.52
C GLU A 123 -5.56 -2.46 17.46
N ALA A 124 -4.49 -2.37 16.67
CA ALA A 124 -4.17 -3.37 15.66
C ALA A 124 -3.84 -4.73 16.27
N GLN A 125 -3.13 -4.75 17.41
CA GLN A 125 -2.80 -5.97 18.16
C GLN A 125 -4.07 -6.63 18.71
N GLU A 126 -4.99 -5.84 19.27
CA GLU A 126 -6.28 -6.37 19.74
C GLU A 126 -7.11 -6.94 18.59
N MET A 127 -7.15 -6.25 17.45
CA MET A 127 -7.86 -6.71 16.26
C MET A 127 -7.25 -8.00 15.70
N ALA A 128 -5.92 -8.14 15.74
CA ALA A 128 -5.25 -9.36 15.29
C ALA A 128 -5.68 -10.59 16.10
N VAL A 129 -5.78 -10.46 17.43
CA VAL A 129 -6.20 -11.55 18.30
C VAL A 129 -7.70 -11.83 18.17
N LYS A 130 -8.54 -10.79 18.21
CA LYS A 130 -10.00 -10.95 18.26
C LYS A 130 -10.58 -11.39 16.92
N ASN A 131 -10.11 -10.82 15.81
CA ASN A 131 -10.76 -10.98 14.49
C ASN A 131 -9.94 -11.81 13.49
N HIS A 132 -8.62 -11.82 13.60
CA HIS A 132 -7.73 -12.51 12.65
C HIS A 132 -7.14 -13.82 13.19
N ASN A 133 -7.65 -14.31 14.33
CA ASN A 133 -7.28 -15.59 14.94
C ASN A 133 -5.77 -15.76 15.20
N VAL A 134 -5.08 -14.67 15.56
CA VAL A 134 -3.67 -14.73 16.00
C VAL A 134 -3.61 -15.11 17.48
N GLU A 135 -2.91 -16.21 17.79
CA GLU A 135 -2.78 -16.73 19.16
C GLU A 135 -1.86 -15.85 20.03
N TYR A 136 -0.66 -15.52 19.52
CA TYR A 136 0.37 -14.80 20.28
C TYR A 136 0.42 -13.31 19.89
N LYS A 137 0.16 -12.44 20.86
CA LYS A 137 0.22 -10.97 20.70
C LYS A 137 1.62 -10.45 20.35
N SER A 138 2.65 -11.10 20.87
CA SER A 138 4.06 -10.73 20.70
C SER A 138 4.66 -11.23 19.38
N ASN A 139 4.07 -12.27 18.77
CA ASN A 139 4.53 -12.85 17.51
C ASN A 139 4.03 -12.05 16.28
N LEU A 140 4.15 -10.73 16.37
CA LEU A 140 3.77 -9.79 15.33
C LEU A 140 4.92 -8.81 15.12
N TYR A 141 5.18 -8.47 13.87
CA TYR A 141 6.13 -7.43 13.52
C TYR A 141 5.52 -6.43 12.53
N VAL A 142 6.10 -5.23 12.51
CA VAL A 142 5.66 -4.14 11.64
C VAL A 142 6.28 -4.33 10.25
N ALA A 143 5.55 -4.95 9.33
CA ALA A 143 6.01 -5.17 7.97
C ALA A 143 6.01 -3.86 7.15
N GLU A 144 4.89 -3.13 7.17
CA GLU A 144 4.76 -1.85 6.47
C GLU A 144 4.21 -0.80 7.42
N SER A 145 4.79 0.39 7.33
CA SER A 145 4.37 1.57 8.10
C SER A 145 4.57 2.80 7.24
N TYR A 146 3.51 3.57 7.01
CA TYR A 146 3.64 4.80 6.22
C TYR A 146 2.60 5.85 6.61
N SER A 147 2.89 7.09 6.22
CA SER A 147 2.04 8.25 6.48
C SER A 147 1.53 8.85 5.17
N GLY A 148 0.24 9.10 5.09
CA GLY A 148 -0.41 9.73 3.94
C GLY A 148 -0.82 11.18 4.19
N LYS A 149 -1.03 11.93 3.11
CA LYS A 149 -1.65 13.26 3.15
C LYS A 149 -3.15 13.12 3.44
N GLY A 150 -3.67 13.89 4.40
CA GLY A 150 -5.11 13.99 4.68
C GLY A 150 -5.78 15.14 3.93
N LYS A 151 -7.02 15.46 4.34
CA LYS A 151 -7.76 16.59 3.74
C LYS A 151 -7.25 17.90 4.35
N TYR A 152 -6.56 18.72 3.55
CA TYR A 152 -6.02 20.00 4.00
C TYR A 152 -7.10 21.08 3.89
N LEU A 153 -7.18 21.95 4.88
CA LEU A 153 -8.05 23.14 4.82
C LEU A 153 -7.19 24.38 4.56
N LYS A 154 -7.63 25.25 3.66
CA LYS A 154 -6.94 26.51 3.37
C LYS A 154 -7.38 27.60 4.36
N ARG A 155 -6.45 28.46 4.79
CA ARG A 155 -6.68 29.64 5.63
C ARG A 155 -5.82 30.79 5.11
N ILE A 156 -6.21 32.03 5.38
CA ILE A 156 -5.43 33.21 4.99
C ILE A 156 -4.46 33.56 6.11
N ARG A 157 -3.20 33.84 5.77
CA ARG A 157 -2.20 34.44 6.65
C ARG A 157 -1.92 35.85 6.17
N TYR A 158 -2.33 36.84 6.96
CA TYR A 158 -2.07 38.24 6.64
C TYR A 158 -0.59 38.58 6.85
N HIS A 159 -0.04 39.38 5.94
CA HIS A 159 1.30 39.92 5.98
C HIS A 159 1.25 41.46 5.90
N GLY A 160 2.40 42.11 6.03
CA GLY A 160 2.49 43.57 5.85
C GLY A 160 2.20 44.01 4.41
N ARG A 161 2.05 45.31 4.20
CA ARG A 161 1.87 45.94 2.87
C ARG A 161 0.68 45.38 2.05
N GLY A 162 -0.42 45.02 2.72
CA GLY A 162 -1.62 44.48 2.06
C GLY A 162 -1.43 43.09 1.44
N MET A 163 -0.32 42.39 1.73
CA MET A 163 -0.07 41.05 1.21
C MET A 163 -0.71 39.97 2.07
N PHE A 164 -1.07 38.84 1.46
CA PHE A 164 -1.51 37.65 2.19
C PHE A 164 -0.97 36.36 1.56
N GLY A 165 -0.72 35.36 2.40
CA GLY A 165 -0.32 34.01 2.00
C GLY A 165 -1.43 33.01 2.28
N ILE A 166 -1.48 31.92 1.53
CA ILE A 166 -2.40 30.81 1.79
C ILE A 166 -1.72 29.82 2.74
N MET A 167 -2.25 29.70 3.96
CA MET A 167 -1.82 28.75 4.98
C MET A 167 -2.65 27.46 4.91
N ASP A 168 -1.96 26.32 4.91
CA ASP A 168 -2.61 25.02 4.95
C ASP A 168 -2.73 24.50 6.39
N LYS A 169 -3.96 24.22 6.82
CA LYS A 169 -4.22 23.38 7.99
C LYS A 169 -3.99 21.93 7.59
N VAL A 170 -2.75 21.49 7.79
CA VAL A 170 -2.28 20.14 7.49
C VAL A 170 -2.96 19.09 8.37
N TYR A 171 -3.33 17.97 7.75
CA TYR A 171 -3.82 16.74 8.36
C TYR A 171 -3.15 15.55 7.70
N CYS A 172 -2.99 14.43 8.39
CA CYS A 172 -2.38 13.23 7.82
C CYS A 172 -3.18 11.98 8.16
N HIS A 173 -2.75 10.87 7.56
CA HIS A 173 -3.24 9.52 7.82
C HIS A 173 -2.05 8.66 8.20
N TYR A 174 -2.27 7.69 9.07
CA TYR A 174 -1.27 6.70 9.45
C TYR A 174 -1.75 5.31 9.08
N PHE A 175 -0.88 4.52 8.47
CA PHE A 175 -1.17 3.17 8.00
C PHE A 175 -0.12 2.21 8.53
N VAL A 176 -0.58 1.05 9.00
CA VAL A 176 0.28 -0.03 9.47
C VAL A 176 -0.21 -1.38 8.94
N LYS A 177 0.73 -2.21 8.52
CA LYS A 177 0.54 -3.63 8.21
C LYS A 177 1.35 -4.43 9.22
N LEU A 178 0.67 -5.22 10.03
CA LEU A 178 1.29 -6.22 10.90
C LEU A 178 1.28 -7.57 10.20
N VAL A 179 2.34 -8.35 10.38
CA VAL A 179 2.45 -9.71 9.86
C VAL A 179 2.84 -10.63 11.01
N GLU A 180 2.24 -11.82 11.02
CA GLU A 180 2.58 -12.89 11.97
C GLU A 180 4.00 -13.42 11.73
N GLY A 181 4.75 -13.60 12.81
CA GLY A 181 6.10 -14.14 12.79
C GLY A 181 7.14 -13.24 13.45
N SER A 182 8.39 -13.71 13.45
CA SER A 182 9.54 -12.92 13.89
C SER A 182 9.91 -11.88 12.84
N PRO A 183 10.42 -10.70 13.24
CA PRO A 183 10.90 -9.71 12.29
C PRO A 183 12.03 -10.29 11.41
N PRO A 184 12.00 -10.06 10.09
CA PRO A 184 13.02 -10.59 9.19
C PRO A 184 14.38 -9.94 9.50
N ARG A 185 15.43 -10.77 9.59
CA ARG A 185 16.79 -10.27 9.74
C ARG A 185 17.21 -9.55 8.46
N LYS A 186 17.81 -8.37 8.60
CA LYS A 186 18.47 -7.72 7.46
C LYS A 186 19.75 -8.48 7.16
N GLU A 187 19.80 -9.12 6.00
CA GLU A 187 21.02 -9.73 5.49
C GLU A 187 21.90 -8.62 4.89
N GLU A 188 23.13 -8.53 5.38
CA GLU A 188 24.13 -7.61 4.86
C GLU A 188 25.00 -8.38 3.85
N SER A 189 25.30 -7.78 2.70
CA SER A 189 26.12 -8.43 1.69
C SER A 189 27.58 -8.48 2.16
N THR A 190 28.14 -9.68 2.21
CA THR A 190 29.55 -9.87 2.57
C THR A 190 30.44 -9.47 1.39
N SER A 191 31.68 -9.06 1.67
CA SER A 191 32.69 -8.79 0.63
C SER A 191 32.89 -9.97 -0.34
N LEU A 192 32.82 -11.21 0.16
CA LEU A 192 32.88 -12.41 -0.68
C LEU A 192 31.69 -12.53 -1.62
N ASP A 193 30.50 -12.12 -1.17
CA ASP A 193 29.29 -12.18 -1.98
C ASP A 193 29.33 -11.10 -3.07
N GLN A 194 29.84 -9.91 -2.73
CA GLN A 194 30.12 -8.86 -3.70
C GLN A 194 31.16 -9.31 -4.74
N ALA A 195 32.23 -10.00 -4.32
CA ALA A 195 33.22 -10.55 -5.23
C ALA A 195 32.64 -11.65 -6.14
N LYS A 196 31.78 -12.53 -5.61
CA LYS A 196 31.06 -13.55 -6.40
C LYS A 196 30.14 -12.90 -7.42
N GLU A 197 29.37 -11.89 -7.01
CA GLU A 197 28.46 -11.13 -7.89
C GLU A 197 29.25 -10.44 -9.00
N TYR A 198 30.38 -9.80 -8.67
CA TYR A 198 31.27 -9.21 -9.65
C TYR A 198 31.77 -10.25 -10.65
N VAL A 199 32.29 -11.39 -10.18
CA VAL A 199 32.73 -12.50 -11.05
C VAL A 199 31.59 -13.04 -11.91
N GLN A 200 30.38 -13.15 -11.36
CA GLN A 200 29.19 -13.60 -12.09
C GLN A 200 28.83 -12.61 -13.19
N SER A 201 28.91 -11.30 -12.93
CA SER A 201 28.68 -10.25 -13.93
C SER A 201 29.69 -10.34 -15.09
N LEU A 202 30.96 -10.66 -14.79
CA LEU A 202 32.00 -10.88 -15.79
C LEU A 202 31.78 -12.18 -16.59
N LYS A 203 31.15 -13.20 -16.00
CA LYS A 203 30.80 -14.46 -16.69
C LYS A 203 29.57 -14.32 -17.58
N SER A 204 28.58 -13.52 -17.17
CA SER A 204 27.33 -13.33 -17.91
C SER A 204 27.45 -12.34 -19.07
N ARG A 205 28.60 -11.70 -19.26
CA ARG A 205 28.81 -10.76 -20.38
C ARG A 205 28.81 -11.53 -21.71
N THR A 206 27.94 -11.13 -22.61
CA THR A 206 27.88 -11.62 -24.00
C THR A 206 28.34 -10.52 -24.96
N ILE A 207 28.71 -10.90 -26.18
CA ILE A 207 29.13 -9.92 -27.19
C ILE A 207 27.87 -9.18 -27.68
N ILE A 208 27.82 -7.87 -27.45
CA ILE A 208 26.61 -7.04 -27.63
C ILE A 208 26.20 -6.90 -29.12
N HIS A 209 27.10 -7.23 -30.05
CA HIS A 209 26.92 -7.02 -31.49
C HIS A 209 27.42 -8.19 -32.37
N SER A 210 27.34 -9.42 -31.88
CA SER A 210 27.57 -10.62 -32.70
C SER A 210 26.46 -11.64 -32.51
N LEU A 211 26.24 -12.48 -33.53
CA LEU A 211 25.35 -13.64 -33.43
C LEU A 211 25.88 -14.67 -32.43
#